data_AF-A0A962E7M8-F1
#
_entry.id   AF-A0A962E7M8-F1
#
_cell.length_a   1.000
_cell.length_b   1.000
_cell.length_c   1.000
_cell.angle_alpha   90.00
_cell.angle_beta   90.00
_cell.angle_gamma   90.00
#
_symmetry.space_group_name_H-M   'P 1'
#
loop_
_entity.id
_entity.type
_entity.pdbx_description
1 polymer ?
#
loop_
_entity_poly.entity_id
_entity_poly.type
_entity_poly.pdbx_seq_one_letter_code
_entity_poly.pdbx_strand_id
1 'polypeptide(L)' 'HIYSNHFEQVQTQLQREPLPLPSLHLNPAVTDLFEFRYEDIEIRDYQYHPAIKAPVAV' A
#
# COMPACT_ATOMS: atom_id res chain seq x y z
N HIS A 1 -12.14 6.70 11.95
CA HIS A 1 -12.37 8.16 12.05
C HIS A 1 -11.53 8.83 10.97
N ILE A 2 -11.89 10.04 10.54
CA ILE A 2 -11.08 10.86 9.63
C ILE A 2 -10.58 12.06 10.44
N TYR A 3 -9.28 12.29 10.49
CA TYR A 3 -8.76 13.50 11.10
C TYR A 3 -9.18 14.71 10.26
N SER A 4 -9.57 15.79 10.93
CA SER A 4 -10.07 16.99 10.24
C SER A 4 -9.06 17.59 9.25
N ASN A 5 -7.76 17.40 9.49
CA ASN A 5 -6.68 17.83 8.60
C ASN A 5 -6.47 16.91 7.38
N HIS A 6 -7.29 15.87 7.17
CA HIS A 6 -7.20 14.92 6.05
C HIS A 6 -8.38 14.97 5.06
N PHE A 7 -9.37 15.86 5.25
CA PHE A 7 -10.58 15.83 4.42
C PHE A 7 -10.31 16.03 2.92
N GLU A 8 -9.40 16.93 2.56
CA GLU A 8 -9.04 17.20 1.16
C GLU A 8 -8.37 15.98 0.50
N GLN A 9 -7.47 15.31 1.22
CA GLN A 9 -6.78 14.10 0.77
C GLN A 9 -7.76 12.95 0.53
N VAL A 10 -8.71 12.76 1.45
CA VAL A 10 -9.76 11.74 1.32
C VAL A 10 -10.65 12.04 0.11
N GLN A 11 -11.10 13.28 -0.06
CA GLN A 11 -11.91 13.68 -1.23
C GLN A 11 -11.15 13.41 -2.54
N THR A 12 -9.87 13.75 -2.59
CA THR A 12 -9.00 13.48 -3.76
C THR A 12 -8.89 11.97 -4.02
N GLN A 13 -8.73 11.15 -2.98
CA GLN A 13 -8.63 9.70 -3.13
C GLN A 13 -9.95 9.07 -3.63
N LEU A 14 -11.09 9.55 -3.14
CA LEU A 14 -12.41 9.04 -3.52
C LEU A 14 -12.81 9.35 -4.97
N GLN A 15 -12.14 10.32 -5.62
CA GLN A 15 -12.36 10.64 -7.04
C GLN A 15 -11.58 9.73 -7.99
N ARG A 16 -10.70 8.85 -7.48
CA ARG A 16 -9.87 7.98 -8.30
C ARG A 16 -10.57 6.66 -8.59
N GLU A 17 -10.58 6.25 -9.86
CA GLU A 17 -10.98 4.90 -10.24
C GLU A 17 -9.98 3.87 -9.69
N PRO A 18 -10.42 2.79 -9.05
CA PRO A 18 -9.54 1.70 -8.62
C PRO A 18 -8.77 1.08 -9.79
N LEU A 19 -7.49 0.80 -9.58
CA LEU A 19 -6.66 0.06 -10.53
C LEU A 19 -6.69 -1.45 -10.21
N PRO A 20 -6.28 -2.32 -11.13
CA PRO A 20 -6.12 -3.75 -10.85
C PRO A 20 -5.27 -3.98 -9.59
N LEU A 21 -5.65 -4.98 -8.80
CA LEU A 21 -4.92 -5.34 -7.59
C LEU A 21 -3.57 -5.97 -7.96
N PRO A 22 -2.50 -5.71 -7.17
CA PRO A 22 -1.25 -6.44 -7.32
C PRO A 22 -1.38 -7.89 -6.84
N SER A 23 -0.37 -8.71 -7.11
CA SER A 23 -0.17 -9.99 -6.45
C SER A 23 1.03 -9.94 -5.49
N LEU A 24 0.91 -10.64 -4.37
CA LEU A 24 2.00 -10.86 -3.41
C LEU A 24 2.58 -12.26 -3.64
N HIS A 25 3.87 -12.34 -3.91
CA HIS A 25 4.61 -13.58 -4.06
C HIS A 25 5.62 -13.70 -2.92
N LEU A 26 5.60 -14.84 -2.25
CA LEU A 26 6.53 -15.18 -1.18
C LEU A 26 7.49 -16.25 -1.69
N ASN A 27 8.77 -16.16 -1.32
CA ASN A 27 9.77 -17.17 -1.67
C ASN A 27 9.37 -18.54 -1.08
N PRO A 28 9.07 -19.55 -1.92
CA PRO A 28 8.62 -20.85 -1.42
C PRO A 28 9.72 -21.67 -0.75
N ALA A 29 10.99 -21.25 -0.88
CA ALA A 29 12.11 -21.91 -0.22
C ALA A 29 12.23 -21.55 1.27
N VAL A 30 11.59 -20.46 1.72
CA VAL A 30 11.58 -20.06 3.14
C VAL A 30 10.44 -20.79 3.84
N THR A 31 10.79 -21.65 4.79
CA THR A 31 9.84 -22.51 5.50
C THR A 31 9.69 -22.19 6.98
N ASP A 32 10.50 -21.28 7.52
CA ASP A 32 10.37 -20.74 8.89
C ASP A 32 9.88 -19.28 8.82
N LEU A 33 8.88 -18.97 9.63
CA LEU A 33 8.31 -17.63 9.75
C LEU A 33 9.35 -16.55 10.09
N PHE A 34 10.36 -16.89 10.89
CA PHE A 34 11.38 -15.95 11.35
C PHE A 34 12.56 -15.79 10.39
N GLU A 35 12.61 -16.58 9.32
CA GLU A 35 13.69 -16.52 8.32
C GLU A 35 13.37 -15.61 7.13
N PHE A 36 12.12 -15.14 6.99
CA PHE A 36 11.74 -14.23 5.90
C PHE A 36 12.51 -12.91 5.97
N ARG A 37 13.01 -12.49 4.81
CA ARG A 37 13.67 -11.20 4.61
C ARG A 37 12.92 -10.35 3.60
N TYR A 38 13.35 -9.10 3.45
CA TYR A 38 12.78 -8.18 2.45
C TYR A 38 12.87 -8.77 1.03
N GLU A 39 13.97 -9.45 0.71
CA GLU A 39 14.23 -10.01 -0.62
C GLU A 39 13.33 -11.20 -0.96
N ASP A 40 12.67 -11.82 0.03
CA ASP A 40 11.78 -12.97 -0.14
C ASP A 40 10.33 -12.58 -0.47
N ILE A 41 10.04 -11.28 -0.48
CA ILE A 41 8.70 -10.74 -0.69
C ILE A 41 8.70 -9.92 -1.98
N GLU A 42 7.93 -10.36 -2.95
CA GLU A 42 7.81 -9.69 -4.24
C GLU A 42 6.36 -9.24 -4.46
N ILE A 43 6.18 -7.94 -4.72
CA ILE A 43 4.89 -7.38 -5.13
C ILE A 43 4.93 -7.21 -6.64
N ARG A 44 4.08 -7.96 -7.35
CA ARG A 44 4.01 -7.92 -8.82
C ARG A 44 2.82 -7.11 -9.29
N ASP A 45 2.99 -6.48 -10.45
CA ASP A 45 1.96 -5.72 -11.17
C ASP A 45 1.31 -4.61 -10.34
N TYR A 46 2.07 -4.00 -9.41
CA TYR A 46 1.57 -2.90 -8.60
C TYR A 46 1.41 -1.62 -9.41
N GLN A 47 0.16 -1.34 -9.77
CA GLN A 47 -0.25 -0.10 -10.39
C GLN A 47 -0.86 0.82 -9.33
N TYR A 48 -0.44 2.07 -9.33
CA TYR A 48 -0.85 3.02 -8.31
C TYR A 48 -1.05 4.42 -8.89
N HIS A 49 -1.97 5.15 -8.26
CA HIS A 49 -2.10 6.59 -8.46
C HIS A 49 -1.02 7.33 -7.68
N PRO A 50 -0.61 8.54 -8.10
CA PRO A 50 0.39 9.34 -7.38
C PRO A 50 0.08 9.50 -5.89
N ALA A 51 1.12 9.46 -5.06
CA ALA A 51 0.99 9.57 -3.61
C ALA A 51 0.28 10.87 -3.20
N ILE A 52 -0.61 10.79 -2.21
CA ILE A 52 -1.28 11.94 -1.61
C ILE A 52 -0.63 12.17 -0.24
N LYS A 53 0.01 13.33 -0.05
CA LYS A 53 0.62 13.68 1.24
C LYS A 53 -0.47 14.12 2.22
N ALA A 54 -0.51 13.46 3.38
CA ALA A 54 -1.38 13.83 4.51
C ALA A 54 -0.52 14.07 5.76
N PRO A 55 -0.70 15.20 6.48
CA PRO A 55 0.08 15.51 7.66
C PRO A 55 -0.32 14.62 8.85
N VAL A 56 0.63 14.08 9.60
CA VAL A 56 0.30 13.33 10.84
C VAL A 56 -0.36 14.29 11.83
N ALA A 57 -1.48 13.89 12.43
CA ALA A 57 -2.10 14.65 13.51
C ALA A 57 -1.23 14.53 14.77
N VAL A 58 -0.93 15.67 15.40
CA VAL A 58 -0.22 15.76 16.69
C VAL A 58 -1.21 15.62 17.84
#